data_AF-A0A7S2GCY2-F1
#
_entry.id   AF-A0A7S2GCY2-F1
#
_cell.length_a   1.000
_cell.length_b   1.000
_cell.length_c   1.000
_cell.angle_alpha   90.00
_cell.angle_beta   90.00
_cell.angle_gamma   90.00
#
_symmetry.space_group_name_H-M   'P 1'
#
loop_
_entity.id
_entity.type
_entity.pdbx_description
1 polymer ?
#
loop_
_entity_poly.entity_id
_entity_poly.type
_entity_poly.pdbx_seq_one_letter_code
_entity_poly.pdbx_strand_id
1 'polypeptide(L)'
;MCSTLTLHEVFIDRFAELDEILKRRLTAVIEQWAPGLDIIAVRMVKPTIPEAIQDKFSRANDLTSKLKTINERQHVELAAVEKERSLAVMAAEKDSAVAQMAADARVLKTTEKVALENVSNTMHVARSKERADAYAYGRMKEAEVNRLRLTPEFLAMRAQQEYLKGMDMYLGSHVPTTFAMRSDSGGDGKGGGGEVENPALLTQGMRQVRPGLQQDQEG
;
A
#
# COMPACT_ATOMS: atom_id res chain seq x y z
N MET A 1 -6.93 28.83 64.44
CA MET A 1 -6.87 29.05 62.97
C MET A 1 -5.46 29.40 62.57
N CYS A 2 -4.94 30.57 62.94
CA CYS A 2 -3.59 31.01 62.54
C CYS A 2 -2.45 30.30 63.28
N SER A 3 -2.73 29.52 64.32
CA SER A 3 -1.74 28.74 65.07
C SER A 3 -1.41 27.38 64.44
N THR A 4 -2.24 26.88 63.52
CA THR A 4 -2.06 25.56 62.88
C THR A 4 -1.35 25.64 61.54
N LEU A 5 -1.28 26.82 60.94
CA LEU A 5 -0.72 27.05 59.62
C LEU A 5 0.70 27.60 59.72
N THR A 6 1.55 27.22 58.78
CA THR A 6 2.91 27.77 58.71
C THR A 6 2.89 29.20 58.16
N LEU A 7 3.93 30.00 58.47
CA LEU A 7 4.06 31.37 57.95
C LEU A 7 4.00 31.41 56.41
N HIS A 8 4.64 30.45 55.74
CA HIS A 8 4.64 30.35 54.28
C HIS A 8 3.24 30.11 53.73
N GLU A 9 2.49 29.17 54.30
CA GLU A 9 1.11 28.88 53.87
C GLU A 9 0.16 30.05 54.09
N VAL A 10 0.28 30.76 55.23
CA VAL A 10 -0.56 31.94 55.51
C VAL A 10 -0.24 33.10 54.58
N PHE A 11 1.03 33.29 54.24
CA PHE A 11 1.49 34.47 53.48
C PHE A 11 1.45 34.28 51.96
N ILE A 12 1.68 33.06 51.49
CA ILE A 12 1.85 32.72 50.06
C ILE A 12 0.71 31.80 49.59
N ASP A 13 0.67 30.56 50.05
CA ASP A 13 -0.12 29.52 49.39
C ASP A 13 -1.63 29.62 49.62
N ARG A 14 -2.06 29.89 50.86
CA ARG A 14 -3.47 29.76 51.28
C ARG A 14 -4.10 31.07 51.74
N PHE A 15 -3.47 32.22 51.45
CA PHE A 15 -3.97 33.53 51.89
C PHE A 15 -5.39 33.81 51.40
N ALA A 16 -5.70 33.48 50.14
CA ALA A 16 -7.02 33.71 49.56
C ALA A 16 -8.11 32.82 50.19
N GLU A 17 -7.75 31.59 50.59
CA GLU A 17 -8.69 30.63 51.19
C GLU A 17 -8.97 30.94 52.66
N LEU A 18 -8.06 31.63 53.33
CA LEU A 18 -8.15 31.93 54.75
C LEU A 18 -9.35 32.84 55.09
N ASP A 19 -9.68 33.79 54.21
CA ASP A 19 -10.87 34.64 54.36
C ASP A 19 -12.16 33.80 54.39
N GLU A 20 -12.25 32.80 53.50
CA GLU A 20 -13.38 31.86 53.43
C GLU A 20 -13.44 30.92 54.63
N ILE A 21 -12.29 30.48 55.12
CA ILE A 21 -12.17 29.64 56.32
C ILE A 21 -12.62 30.43 57.56
N LEU A 22 -12.23 31.70 57.65
CA LEU A 22 -12.61 32.58 58.75
C LEU A 22 -14.11 32.91 58.74
N LYS A 23 -14.66 33.27 57.57
CA LYS A 23 -16.11 33.51 57.40
C LYS A 23 -16.92 32.30 57.84
N ARG A 24 -16.57 31.09 57.39
CA ARG A 24 -17.27 29.85 57.76
C ARG A 24 -17.29 29.63 59.27
N ARG A 25 -16.17 29.83 59.96
CA ARG A 25 -16.14 29.61 61.42
C ARG A 25 -16.87 30.69 62.21
N LEU A 26 -16.78 31.95 61.80
CA LEU A 26 -17.55 33.00 62.46
C LEU A 26 -19.05 32.78 62.28
N THR A 27 -19.50 32.36 61.09
CA THR A 27 -20.90 32.01 60.83
C THR A 27 -21.37 30.90 61.77
N ALA A 28 -20.60 29.81 61.88
CA ALA A 28 -20.93 28.69 62.76
C ALA A 28 -21.02 29.09 64.25
N VAL A 29 -20.18 30.05 64.70
CA VAL A 29 -20.27 30.57 66.07
C VAL A 29 -21.49 31.47 66.23
N ILE A 30 -21.78 32.35 65.27
CA ILE A 30 -22.92 33.28 65.39
C ILE A 30 -24.26 32.54 65.38
N GLU A 31 -24.42 31.51 64.55
CA GLU A 31 -25.63 30.67 64.56
C GLU A 31 -25.92 30.06 65.93
N GLN A 32 -24.88 29.73 66.72
CA GLN A 32 -25.03 29.16 68.05
C GLN A 32 -25.43 30.21 69.11
N TRP A 33 -24.91 31.44 69.02
CA TRP A 33 -25.01 32.43 70.11
C TRP A 33 -25.95 33.61 69.82
N ALA A 34 -26.22 33.92 68.55
CA ALA A 34 -27.07 35.04 68.12
C ALA A 34 -27.79 34.70 66.80
N PRO A 35 -28.85 33.89 66.83
CA PRO A 35 -29.63 33.58 65.64
C PRO A 35 -30.30 34.87 65.11
N GLY A 36 -29.97 35.25 63.87
CA GLY A 36 -30.49 36.46 63.22
C GLY A 36 -29.41 37.46 62.74
N LEU A 37 -28.13 37.17 62.96
CA LEU A 37 -27.01 37.97 62.42
C LEU A 37 -26.30 37.19 61.30
N ASP A 38 -26.24 37.76 60.09
CA ASP A 38 -25.56 37.15 58.95
C ASP A 38 -24.27 37.90 58.58
N ILE A 39 -23.19 37.15 58.35
CA ILE A 39 -21.92 37.71 57.90
C ILE A 39 -21.85 37.66 56.37
N ILE A 40 -21.87 38.85 55.76
CA ILE A 40 -21.81 39.00 54.30
C ILE A 40 -20.40 38.71 53.78
N ALA A 41 -19.38 39.36 54.35
CA ALA A 41 -17.98 39.21 53.93
C ALA A 41 -17.02 39.43 55.11
N VAL A 42 -15.93 38.66 55.11
CA VAL A 42 -14.79 38.84 56.01
C VAL A 42 -13.55 38.97 55.13
N ARG A 43 -12.73 39.98 55.39
CA ARG A 43 -11.46 40.19 54.68
C ARG A 43 -10.35 40.35 55.68
N MET A 44 -9.27 39.60 55.50
CA MET A 44 -8.07 39.77 56.30
C MET A 44 -7.05 40.62 55.57
N VAL A 45 -6.31 41.40 56.34
CA VAL A 45 -5.12 42.09 55.86
C VAL A 45 -3.93 41.13 55.95
N LYS A 46 -3.02 41.20 54.99
CA LYS A 46 -1.78 40.42 55.06
C LYS A 46 -1.00 40.78 56.32
N PRO A 47 -0.56 39.80 57.12
CA PRO A 47 0.24 40.06 58.30
C PRO A 47 1.62 40.61 57.88
N THR A 48 2.07 41.65 58.58
CA THR A 48 3.41 42.21 58.37
C THR A 48 4.46 41.26 58.95
N ILE A 49 5.45 40.88 58.15
CA ILE A 49 6.58 40.05 58.59
C ILE A 49 7.55 40.94 59.37
N PRO A 50 7.95 40.57 60.61
CA PRO A 50 8.95 41.32 61.36
C PRO A 50 10.33 41.32 60.67
N GLU A 51 11.04 42.44 60.75
CA GLU A 51 12.36 42.64 60.12
C GLU A 51 13.37 41.54 60.50
N ALA A 52 13.33 41.07 61.75
CA ALA A 52 14.23 40.04 62.27
C ALA A 52 14.20 38.70 61.49
N ILE A 53 13.10 38.37 60.79
CA ILE A 53 12.95 37.12 60.05
C ILE A 53 12.75 37.32 58.54
N GLN A 54 12.67 38.57 58.07
CA GLN A 54 12.34 38.91 56.69
C GLN A 54 13.36 38.33 55.70
N ASP A 55 14.66 38.53 55.96
CA ASP A 55 15.73 38.03 55.10
C ASP A 55 15.76 36.50 55.02
N LYS A 56 15.55 35.83 56.16
CA LYS A 56 15.53 34.37 56.23
C LYS A 56 14.35 33.81 55.45
N PHE A 57 13.18 34.43 55.58
CA PHE A 57 11.98 34.03 54.85
C PHE A 57 12.14 34.24 53.34
N SER A 58 12.68 35.39 52.91
CA SER A 58 12.96 35.66 51.50
C SER A 58 13.89 34.59 50.92
N ARG A 59 15.03 34.33 51.58
CA ARG A 59 15.98 33.31 51.14
C ARG A 59 15.36 31.91 51.08
N ALA A 60 14.57 31.54 52.09
CA ALA A 60 13.91 30.24 52.11
C ALA A 60 12.89 30.07 50.97
N ASN A 61 12.13 31.12 50.67
CA ASN A 61 11.18 31.12 49.55
C ASN A 61 11.89 31.03 48.20
N ASP A 62 12.97 31.77 48.02
CA ASP A 62 13.77 31.74 46.80
C ASP A 62 14.36 30.34 46.55
N LEU A 63 14.88 29.70 47.61
CA LEU A 63 15.40 28.34 47.54
C LEU A 63 14.30 27.33 47.23
N THR A 64 13.13 27.47 47.86
CA THR A 64 11.98 26.59 47.63
C THR A 64 11.47 26.72 46.19
N SER A 65 11.36 27.94 45.68
CA SER A 65 10.96 28.20 44.29
C SER A 65 11.95 27.59 43.30
N LYS A 66 13.26 27.78 43.53
CA LYS A 66 14.32 27.19 42.69
C LYS A 66 14.26 25.67 42.70
N LEU A 67 14.07 25.06 43.86
CA LEU A 67 13.94 23.61 44.01
C LEU A 67 12.74 23.09 43.21
N LYS A 68 11.57 23.72 43.36
CA LYS A 68 10.36 23.36 42.59
C LYS A 68 10.62 23.42 41.08
N THR A 69 11.23 24.51 40.60
CA THR A 69 11.57 24.65 39.17
C THR A 69 12.56 23.59 38.68
N ILE A 70 13.58 23.26 39.47
CA ILE A 70 14.55 22.22 39.10
C ILE A 70 13.84 20.87 39.00
N ASN A 71 13.01 20.52 39.98
CA ASN A 71 12.27 19.25 39.99
C ASN A 71 11.31 19.14 38.79
N GLU A 72 10.56 20.21 38.50
CA GLU A 72 9.66 20.25 37.34
C GLU A 72 10.43 20.12 36.02
N ARG A 73 11.58 20.78 35.89
CA ARG A 73 12.44 20.65 34.70
C ARG A 73 12.96 19.23 34.55
N GLN A 74 13.45 18.63 35.63
CA GLN A 74 13.91 17.23 35.63
C GLN A 74 12.78 16.28 35.21
N HIS A 75 11.57 16.47 35.74
CA HIS A 75 10.41 15.66 35.37
C HIS A 75 10.05 15.81 33.89
N VAL A 76 10.07 17.04 33.34
CA VAL A 76 9.80 17.29 31.93
C VAL A 76 10.87 16.69 31.02
N GLU A 77 12.14 16.78 31.40
CA GLU A 77 13.26 16.19 30.66
C GLU A 77 13.16 14.66 30.62
N LEU A 78 12.89 14.01 31.77
CA LEU A 78 12.69 12.56 31.83
C LEU A 78 11.51 12.13 30.95
N ALA A 79 10.37 12.82 31.05
CA ALA A 79 9.20 12.53 30.22
C ALA A 79 9.47 12.74 28.72
N ALA A 80 10.28 13.73 28.34
CA ALA A 80 10.67 13.97 26.95
C ALA A 80 11.55 12.83 26.40
N VAL A 81 12.53 12.38 27.18
CA VAL A 81 13.41 11.25 26.82
C VAL A 81 12.61 9.95 26.68
N GLU A 82 11.69 9.67 27.61
CA GLU A 82 10.81 8.50 27.53
C GLU A 82 9.91 8.57 26.29
N LYS A 83 9.38 9.75 25.99
CA LYS A 83 8.57 9.98 24.78
C LYS A 83 9.39 9.75 23.51
N GLU A 84 10.60 10.27 23.44
CA GLU A 84 11.49 10.08 22.28
C GLU A 84 11.80 8.59 22.07
N ARG A 85 12.14 7.88 23.16
CA ARG A 85 12.37 6.42 23.12
C ARG A 85 11.13 5.68 22.62
N SER A 86 9.96 6.00 23.14
CA SER A 86 8.70 5.37 22.74
C SER A 86 8.40 5.64 21.25
N LEU A 87 8.60 6.88 20.78
CA LEU A 87 8.42 7.22 19.37
C LEU A 87 9.39 6.47 18.45
N ALA A 88 10.65 6.30 18.87
CA ALA A 88 11.63 5.53 18.10
C ALA A 88 11.24 4.05 17.98
N VAL A 89 10.74 3.44 19.06
CA VAL A 89 10.23 2.06 19.03
C VAL A 89 9.01 1.95 18.12
N MET A 90 8.04 2.85 18.26
CA MET A 90 6.83 2.87 17.43
C MET A 90 7.16 3.06 15.94
N ALA A 91 8.16 3.88 15.60
CA ALA A 91 8.61 4.06 14.23
C ALA A 91 9.25 2.77 13.67
N ALA A 92 10.12 2.12 14.45
CA ALA A 92 10.74 0.87 14.04
C ALA A 92 9.70 -0.27 13.87
N GLU A 93 8.72 -0.35 14.77
CA GLU A 93 7.61 -1.32 14.66
C GLU A 93 6.74 -1.07 13.42
N LYS A 94 6.43 0.21 13.14
CA LYS A 94 5.70 0.59 11.93
C LYS A 94 6.47 0.19 10.67
N ASP A 95 7.76 0.47 10.60
CA ASP A 95 8.58 0.14 9.43
C ASP A 95 8.71 -1.37 9.24
N SER A 96 8.84 -2.13 10.33
CA SER A 96 8.79 -3.60 10.32
C SER A 96 7.45 -4.12 9.78
N ALA A 97 6.33 -3.58 10.25
CA ALA A 97 5.01 -3.96 9.78
C ALA A 97 4.79 -3.66 8.29
N VAL A 98 5.25 -2.48 7.82
CA VAL A 98 5.20 -2.12 6.40
C VAL A 98 6.07 -3.06 5.56
N ALA A 99 7.25 -3.45 6.04
CA ALA A 99 8.12 -4.40 5.37
C ALA A 99 7.48 -5.80 5.25
N GLN A 100 6.81 -6.26 6.32
CA GLN A 100 6.06 -7.52 6.31
C GLN A 100 4.91 -7.47 5.29
N MET A 101 4.07 -6.43 5.33
CA MET A 101 2.98 -6.26 4.35
C MET A 101 3.50 -6.20 2.91
N ALA A 102 4.65 -5.56 2.68
CA ALA A 102 5.26 -5.52 1.35
C ALA A 102 5.77 -6.90 0.90
N ALA A 103 6.32 -7.70 1.82
CA ALA A 103 6.73 -9.07 1.54
C ALA A 103 5.52 -9.96 1.21
N ASP A 104 4.45 -9.88 2.02
CA ASP A 104 3.21 -10.63 1.82
C ASP A 104 2.55 -10.26 0.49
N ALA A 105 2.50 -8.97 0.16
CA ALA A 105 1.97 -8.50 -1.12
C ALA A 105 2.80 -9.01 -2.31
N ARG A 106 4.12 -9.21 -2.15
CA ARG A 106 4.96 -9.82 -3.19
C ARG A 106 4.64 -11.30 -3.35
N VAL A 107 4.54 -12.04 -2.25
CA VAL A 107 4.17 -13.47 -2.26
C VAL A 107 2.80 -13.66 -2.89
N LEU A 108 1.81 -12.85 -2.50
CA LEU A 108 0.46 -12.93 -3.08
C LEU A 108 0.51 -12.71 -4.60
N LYS A 109 1.17 -11.65 -5.06
CA LYS A 109 1.32 -11.37 -6.50
C LYS A 109 2.01 -12.48 -7.27
N THR A 110 3.04 -13.12 -6.71
CA THR A 110 3.69 -14.24 -7.39
C THR A 110 2.79 -15.47 -7.41
N THR A 111 2.07 -15.78 -6.33
CA THR A 111 1.12 -16.91 -6.31
C THR A 111 -0.02 -16.71 -7.29
N GLU A 112 -0.56 -15.49 -7.42
CA GLU A 112 -1.61 -15.16 -8.40
C GLU A 112 -1.11 -15.32 -9.82
N LYS A 113 0.12 -14.86 -10.13
CA LYS A 113 0.73 -15.05 -11.45
C LYS A 113 0.86 -16.53 -11.80
N VAL A 114 1.37 -17.34 -10.88
CA VAL A 114 1.49 -18.79 -11.08
C VAL A 114 0.11 -19.43 -11.29
N ALA A 115 -0.91 -19.01 -10.53
CA ALA A 115 -2.26 -19.51 -10.71
C ALA A 115 -2.84 -19.16 -12.10
N LEU A 116 -2.65 -17.92 -12.56
CA LEU A 116 -3.08 -17.48 -13.89
C LEU A 116 -2.35 -18.23 -15.01
N GLU A 117 -1.05 -18.45 -14.88
CA GLU A 117 -0.26 -19.23 -15.84
C GLU A 117 -0.73 -20.68 -15.89
N ASN A 118 -0.99 -21.30 -14.74
CA ASN A 118 -1.55 -22.66 -14.69
C ASN A 118 -2.90 -22.74 -15.38
N VAL A 119 -3.80 -21.79 -15.12
CA VAL A 119 -5.10 -21.71 -15.79
C VAL A 119 -4.91 -21.55 -17.30
N SER A 120 -4.06 -20.62 -17.74
CA SER A 120 -3.75 -20.41 -19.16
C SER A 120 -3.23 -21.69 -19.83
N ASN A 121 -2.26 -22.37 -19.19
CA ASN A 121 -1.69 -23.63 -19.67
C ASN A 121 -2.76 -24.71 -19.82
N THR A 122 -3.65 -24.86 -18.84
CA THR A 122 -4.76 -25.83 -18.93
C THR A 122 -5.71 -25.51 -20.08
N MET A 123 -6.04 -24.22 -20.30
CA MET A 123 -6.86 -23.80 -21.43
C MET A 123 -6.19 -24.05 -22.78
N HIS A 124 -4.88 -23.79 -22.87
CA HIS A 124 -4.10 -24.04 -24.09
C HIS A 124 -4.06 -25.53 -24.44
N VAL A 125 -3.82 -26.40 -23.45
CA VAL A 125 -3.83 -27.85 -23.63
C VAL A 125 -5.22 -28.35 -24.03
N ALA A 126 -6.29 -27.86 -23.39
CA ALA A 126 -7.66 -28.23 -23.75
C ALA A 126 -7.98 -27.84 -25.20
N ARG A 127 -7.66 -26.60 -25.60
CA ARG A 127 -7.91 -26.10 -26.95
C ARG A 127 -7.09 -26.83 -28.02
N SER A 128 -5.82 -27.12 -27.74
CA SER A 128 -4.95 -27.84 -28.68
C SER A 128 -5.44 -29.27 -28.89
N LYS A 129 -5.88 -29.92 -27.80
CA LYS A 129 -6.50 -31.24 -27.85
C LYS A 129 -7.80 -31.24 -28.65
N GLU A 130 -8.72 -30.32 -28.38
CA GLU A 130 -9.98 -30.21 -29.13
C GLU A 130 -9.74 -30.01 -30.63
N ARG A 131 -8.76 -29.17 -30.99
CA ARG A 131 -8.39 -28.95 -32.41
C ARG A 131 -7.80 -30.21 -33.05
N ALA A 132 -6.94 -30.92 -32.33
CA ALA A 132 -6.37 -32.18 -32.81
C ALA A 132 -7.44 -33.27 -32.97
N ASP A 133 -8.35 -33.39 -32.00
CA ASP A 133 -9.46 -34.35 -32.01
C ASP A 133 -10.44 -34.03 -33.14
N ALA A 134 -10.78 -32.76 -33.35
CA ALA A 134 -11.63 -32.33 -34.47
C ALA A 134 -10.99 -32.62 -35.83
N TYR A 135 -9.68 -32.37 -35.97
CA TYR A 135 -8.94 -32.70 -37.19
C TYR A 135 -8.91 -34.22 -37.43
N ALA A 136 -8.58 -35.01 -36.41
CA ALA A 136 -8.57 -36.47 -36.50
C ALA A 136 -9.95 -37.02 -36.88
N TYR A 137 -11.02 -36.51 -36.25
CA TYR A 137 -12.38 -36.88 -36.57
C TYR A 137 -12.77 -36.54 -38.02
N GLY A 138 -12.43 -35.34 -38.48
CA GLY A 138 -12.66 -34.93 -39.87
C GLY A 138 -11.97 -35.85 -40.87
N ARG A 139 -10.68 -36.18 -40.63
CA ARG A 139 -9.92 -37.10 -41.49
C ARG A 139 -10.48 -38.52 -41.48
N MET A 140 -10.94 -39.02 -40.34
CA MET A 140 -11.62 -40.32 -40.26
C MET A 140 -12.90 -40.33 -41.10
N LYS A 141 -13.72 -39.29 -41.00
CA LYS A 141 -14.96 -39.15 -41.79
C LYS A 141 -14.70 -38.98 -43.28
N GLU A 142 -13.68 -38.21 -43.66
CA GLU A 142 -13.25 -38.12 -45.06
C GLU A 142 -12.81 -39.48 -45.61
N ALA A 143 -12.05 -40.26 -44.84
CA ALA A 143 -11.61 -41.60 -45.24
C ALA A 143 -12.81 -42.57 -45.40
N GLU A 144 -13.77 -42.55 -44.48
CA GLU A 144 -15.02 -43.32 -44.58
C GLU A 144 -15.81 -42.95 -45.85
N VAL A 145 -15.99 -41.65 -46.10
CA VAL A 145 -16.70 -41.15 -47.29
C VAL A 145 -15.94 -41.51 -48.57
N ASN A 146 -14.62 -41.40 -48.60
CA ASN A 146 -13.80 -41.76 -49.75
C ASN A 146 -13.88 -43.26 -50.05
N ARG A 147 -13.96 -44.10 -49.02
CA ARG A 147 -14.20 -45.54 -49.19
C ARG A 147 -15.55 -45.82 -49.84
N LEU A 148 -16.61 -45.11 -49.46
CA LEU A 148 -17.94 -45.23 -50.08
C LEU A 148 -17.96 -44.68 -51.52
N ARG A 149 -17.19 -43.63 -51.80
CA ARG A 149 -17.06 -43.03 -53.14
C ARG A 149 -16.25 -43.85 -54.13
N LEU A 150 -15.58 -44.91 -53.69
CA LEU A 150 -14.76 -45.79 -54.53
C LEU A 150 -15.66 -46.72 -55.39
N THR A 151 -16.46 -46.12 -56.27
CA THR A 151 -17.22 -46.82 -57.30
C THR A 151 -16.69 -46.41 -58.68
N PRO A 152 -16.60 -47.35 -59.65
CA PRO A 152 -15.98 -47.07 -60.95
C PRO A 152 -16.69 -45.96 -61.73
N GLU A 153 -18.02 -45.87 -61.60
CA GLU A 153 -18.84 -44.84 -62.25
C GLU A 153 -18.56 -43.43 -61.69
N PHE A 154 -18.43 -43.30 -60.37
CA PHE A 154 -18.14 -42.01 -59.73
C PHE A 154 -16.72 -41.52 -60.08
N LEU A 155 -15.74 -42.41 -60.14
CA LEU A 155 -14.37 -42.07 -60.54
C LEU A 155 -14.30 -41.60 -62.00
N ALA A 156 -15.02 -42.26 -62.91
CA ALA A 156 -15.08 -41.85 -64.31
C ALA A 156 -15.71 -40.46 -64.47
N MET A 157 -16.85 -40.23 -63.79
CA MET A 157 -17.51 -38.92 -63.78
C MET A 157 -16.61 -37.83 -63.19
N ARG A 158 -15.94 -38.11 -62.07
CA ARG A 158 -14.99 -37.16 -61.45
C ARG A 158 -13.79 -36.87 -62.33
N ALA A 159 -13.21 -37.89 -62.99
CA ALA A 159 -12.10 -37.70 -63.91
C ALA A 159 -12.47 -36.78 -65.07
N GLN A 160 -13.66 -36.96 -65.67
CA GLN A 160 -14.15 -36.07 -66.73
C GLN A 160 -14.41 -34.65 -66.21
N GLN A 161 -14.98 -34.50 -65.02
CA GLN A 161 -15.22 -33.18 -64.43
C GLN A 161 -13.92 -32.42 -64.14
N GLU A 162 -12.92 -33.06 -63.53
CA GLU A 162 -11.63 -32.42 -63.27
C GLU A 162 -10.85 -32.16 -64.56
N TYR A 163 -10.97 -33.05 -65.56
CA TYR A 163 -10.44 -32.81 -66.91
C TYR A 163 -11.03 -31.54 -67.52
N LEU A 164 -12.36 -31.38 -67.50
CA LEU A 164 -13.02 -30.16 -67.99
C LEU A 164 -12.64 -28.91 -67.18
N LYS A 165 -12.48 -29.03 -65.86
CA LYS A 165 -12.11 -27.91 -65.00
C LYS A 165 -10.66 -27.45 -65.19
N GLY A 166 -9.75 -28.38 -65.50
CA GLY A 166 -8.38 -28.07 -65.86
C GLY A 166 -8.21 -27.49 -67.27
N MET A 167 -9.28 -27.48 -68.08
CA MET A 167 -9.28 -26.83 -69.39
C MET A 167 -9.69 -25.36 -69.24
N ASP A 168 -8.72 -24.45 -69.34
CA ASP A 168 -9.01 -23.03 -69.56
C ASP A 168 -9.54 -22.84 -70.99
N MET A 169 -10.86 -22.76 -71.13
CA MET A 169 -11.52 -22.59 -72.41
C MET A 169 -11.57 -21.09 -72.78
N TYR A 170 -10.60 -20.63 -73.58
CA TYR A 170 -10.57 -19.28 -74.14
C TYR A 170 -11.50 -19.19 -75.37
N LEU A 171 -12.59 -18.44 -75.27
CA LEU A 171 -13.58 -18.26 -76.34
C LEU A 171 -13.46 -16.83 -76.94
N GLY A 172 -12.78 -16.69 -78.10
CA GLY A 172 -12.64 -15.41 -78.82
C GLY A 172 -11.45 -15.36 -79.80
N SER A 173 -11.42 -14.38 -80.71
CA SER A 173 -10.44 -14.24 -81.82
C SER A 173 -9.03 -13.77 -81.43
N HIS A 174 -8.70 -13.70 -80.13
CA HIS A 174 -7.34 -13.42 -79.66
C HIS A 174 -6.96 -14.38 -78.54
N VAL A 175 -6.14 -15.37 -78.88
CA VAL A 175 -5.52 -16.30 -77.92
C VAL A 175 -4.17 -15.70 -77.50
N PRO A 176 -3.84 -15.61 -76.19
CA PRO A 176 -2.55 -15.10 -75.74
C PRO A 176 -1.40 -16.05 -76.09
N THR A 177 -0.37 -15.55 -76.78
CA THR A 177 0.80 -16.32 -77.26
C THR A 177 1.81 -16.72 -76.17
N THR A 178 1.47 -16.58 -74.89
CA THR A 178 2.41 -16.76 -73.77
C THR A 178 2.43 -18.16 -73.16
N PHE A 179 1.60 -19.10 -73.62
CA PHE A 179 1.55 -20.45 -73.03
C PHE A 179 2.55 -21.45 -73.64
N ALA A 180 3.30 -21.06 -74.67
CA ALA A 180 4.27 -21.93 -75.33
C ALA A 180 5.69 -21.79 -74.75
N MET A 181 5.87 -21.94 -73.44
CA MET A 181 7.14 -22.44 -72.84
C MET A 181 6.95 -22.71 -71.34
N ARG A 182 6.51 -23.91 -70.98
CA ARG A 182 6.84 -24.49 -69.67
C ARG A 182 7.11 -25.97 -69.87
N SER A 183 8.25 -26.24 -70.50
CA SER A 183 8.90 -27.55 -70.37
C SER A 183 9.36 -27.68 -68.92
N ASP A 184 8.98 -28.80 -68.33
CA ASP A 184 9.49 -29.42 -67.12
C ASP A 184 10.77 -28.79 -66.54
N SER A 185 10.63 -28.14 -65.39
CA SER A 185 11.70 -28.03 -64.41
C SER A 185 11.09 -28.29 -63.04
N GLY A 186 11.65 -29.29 -62.36
CA GLY A 186 11.24 -29.76 -61.04
C GLY A 186 11.01 -28.59 -60.08
N GLY A 187 9.76 -28.46 -59.63
CA GLY A 187 9.35 -27.48 -58.64
C GLY A 187 9.25 -28.15 -57.28
N ASP A 188 10.22 -27.85 -56.42
CA ASP A 188 10.17 -28.06 -54.98
C ASP A 188 8.81 -27.62 -54.41
N GLY A 189 8.02 -28.61 -53.99
CA GLY A 189 6.84 -28.40 -53.17
C GLY A 189 7.27 -28.01 -51.76
N LYS A 190 7.55 -26.71 -51.55
CA LYS A 190 7.66 -26.12 -50.22
C LYS A 190 6.28 -26.15 -49.57
N GLY A 191 5.96 -27.29 -48.96
CA GLY A 191 4.82 -27.46 -48.08
C GLY A 191 4.92 -26.47 -46.93
N GLY A 192 3.86 -25.68 -46.76
CA GLY A 192 3.70 -24.79 -45.61
C GLY A 192 3.78 -25.59 -44.32
N GLY A 193 4.85 -25.36 -43.58
CA GLY A 193 5.06 -25.86 -42.24
C GLY A 193 5.56 -24.71 -41.36
N GLY A 194 4.78 -24.43 -40.32
CA GLY A 194 5.23 -23.77 -39.09
C GLY A 194 5.59 -22.30 -39.19
N GLU A 195 4.68 -21.43 -38.75
CA GLU A 195 5.10 -20.28 -37.94
C GLU A 195 5.94 -20.82 -36.76
N VAL A 196 7.25 -20.68 -36.85
CA VAL A 196 8.14 -20.71 -35.69
C VAL A 196 8.55 -19.27 -35.47
N GLU A 197 8.05 -18.73 -34.35
CA GLU A 197 8.39 -17.43 -33.80
C GLU A 197 9.91 -17.26 -33.77
N ASN A 198 10.37 -16.09 -34.22
CA ASN A 198 11.76 -15.70 -34.26
C ASN A 198 12.16 -15.19 -32.85
N PRO A 199 13.05 -15.87 -32.09
CA PRO A 199 13.49 -15.35 -30.80
C PRO A 199 14.68 -14.41 -31.01
N ALA A 200 14.43 -13.19 -31.48
CA ALA A 200 15.50 -12.19 -31.64
C ALA A 200 15.06 -10.72 -31.48
N LEU A 201 13.88 -10.46 -30.89
CA LEU A 201 13.49 -9.12 -30.45
C LEU A 201 13.28 -9.09 -28.94
N LEU A 202 14.34 -9.37 -28.19
CA LEU A 202 14.39 -9.14 -26.76
C LEU A 202 15.71 -8.49 -26.37
N THR A 203 15.99 -7.28 -26.88
CA THR A 203 16.94 -6.32 -26.24
C THR A 203 16.95 -4.97 -26.96
N GLN A 204 15.80 -4.28 -27.05
CA GLN A 204 15.85 -2.82 -27.16
C GLN A 204 14.47 -2.22 -26.89
N GLY A 205 14.20 -1.91 -25.62
CA GLY A 205 12.91 -1.34 -25.25
C GLY A 205 12.69 -1.13 -23.75
N MET A 206 13.72 -0.88 -22.95
CA MET A 206 13.53 -0.26 -21.63
C MET A 206 13.85 1.23 -21.74
N ARG A 207 12.80 2.03 -21.89
CA ARG A 207 12.85 3.48 -21.79
C ARG A 207 12.71 3.88 -20.31
N GLN A 208 13.81 4.42 -19.79
CA GLN A 208 13.98 5.54 -18.85
C GLN A 208 13.23 5.57 -17.51
N VAL A 209 14.00 5.79 -16.43
CA VAL A 209 13.77 6.87 -15.43
C VAL A 209 15.14 7.31 -14.83
N ARG A 210 15.44 8.62 -14.85
CA ARG A 210 16.51 9.32 -14.06
C ARG A 210 15.97 9.59 -12.63
N PRO A 211 16.79 9.65 -11.55
CA PRO A 211 17.64 10.82 -11.26
C PRO A 211 19.01 10.43 -10.65
N GLY A 212 20.12 11.17 -10.87
CA GLY A 212 20.45 12.41 -10.19
C GLY A 212 21.23 12.12 -8.89
N LEU A 213 22.56 12.29 -8.89
CA LEU A 213 23.38 12.62 -7.71
C LEU A 213 24.79 13.02 -8.16
N GLN A 214 25.05 14.32 -8.00
CA GLN A 214 26.35 14.98 -7.95
C GLN A 214 27.23 14.31 -6.88
N GLN A 215 28.51 14.07 -7.16
CA GLN A 215 29.56 14.12 -6.14
C GLN A 215 30.75 14.86 -6.73
N ASP A 216 30.78 16.16 -6.41
CA ASP A 216 32.00 16.92 -6.29
C ASP A 216 32.71 16.45 -5.00
N GLN A 217 33.99 16.07 -5.11
CA GLN A 217 34.91 16.00 -3.97
C GLN A 217 36.09 16.94 -4.29
N GLU A 218 36.00 18.16 -3.77
CA GLU A 218 37.13 18.99 -3.36
C GLU A 218 36.73 19.64 -2.01
N GLY A 219 37.58 19.51 -0.99
CA GLY A 219 37.37 20.07 0.36
C GLY A 219 37.73 19.10 1.48
#